data_AF-A0A4R8ZEC5-F1
#
_entry.id   AF-A0A4R8ZEC5-F1
#
_cell.length_a   1.000
_cell.length_b   1.000
_cell.length_c   1.000
_cell.angle_alpha   90.00
_cell.angle_beta   90.00
_cell.angle_gamma   90.00
#
_symmetry.space_group_name_H-M   'P 1'
#
loop_
_entity.id
_entity.type
_entity.pdbx_description
1 polymer ?
#
loop_
_entity_poly.entity_id
_entity_poly.type
_entity_poly.pdbx_seq_one_letter_code
_entity_poly.pdbx_strand_id
1 'polypeptide(L)'
;MQLIWSGVAPDYGKVKDSAAAGRALTGLLNAAHDILAYRQLSVKAESIHLVSGDRMSYLKFAVATGRTADNAVSLSHLLAVNAEEARGLGDLIGGNPPFRSLRIVIRSLEGDFAINRLDLDPESPGGVSWYGPFDRELFNDIALGFALFVTHMVANVFDDDDGEETFAESIEWIT
;
A
#
# COMPACT_ATOMS: atom_id res chain seq x y z
N MET A 1 21.85 -8.50 8.45
CA MET A 1 20.57 -8.02 7.90
C MET A 1 20.71 -7.84 6.39
N GLN A 2 20.35 -8.86 5.62
CA GLN A 2 20.31 -8.76 4.17
C GLN A 2 19.00 -8.02 3.84
N LEU A 3 19.07 -6.73 3.49
CA LEU A 3 17.88 -5.99 3.08
C LEU A 3 17.19 -6.80 1.98
N ILE A 4 15.90 -7.10 2.16
CA ILE A 4 15.05 -7.92 1.28
C ILE A 4 15.16 -7.46 -0.20
N TRP A 5 15.61 -6.23 -0.44
CA TRP A 5 15.96 -5.69 -1.74
C TRP A 5 17.45 -5.36 -1.80
N SER A 6 18.27 -6.38 -2.08
CA SER A 6 19.71 -6.25 -2.27
C SER A 6 20.11 -5.66 -3.64
N GLY A 7 19.31 -4.72 -4.17
CA GLY A 7 19.62 -3.93 -5.36
C GLY A 7 18.84 -4.25 -6.64
N VAL A 8 17.88 -5.19 -6.63
CA VAL A 8 17.08 -5.52 -7.82
C VAL A 8 15.61 -5.19 -7.57
N ALA A 9 15.07 -4.23 -8.34
CA ALA A 9 13.64 -3.92 -8.32
C ALA A 9 12.83 -4.98 -9.08
N PRO A 10 11.56 -5.23 -8.70
CA PRO A 10 10.64 -6.06 -9.46
C PRO A 10 10.56 -5.62 -10.92
N ASP A 11 10.65 -6.58 -11.83
CA ASP A 11 10.51 -6.32 -13.26
C ASP A 11 9.04 -6.35 -13.66
N TYR A 12 8.51 -5.17 -14.00
CA TYR A 12 7.16 -5.03 -14.56
C TYR A 12 7.15 -4.93 -16.09
N GLY A 13 8.19 -5.42 -16.77
CA GLY A 13 8.36 -5.31 -18.23
C GLY A 13 7.24 -5.94 -19.07
N LYS A 14 6.39 -6.79 -18.49
CA LYS A 14 5.20 -7.38 -19.12
C LYS A 14 3.97 -6.45 -19.11
N VAL A 15 4.00 -5.36 -18.35
CA VAL A 15 2.91 -4.37 -18.33
C VAL A 15 3.07 -3.42 -19.51
N LYS A 16 2.11 -3.46 -20.44
CA LYS A 16 2.18 -2.75 -21.73
C LYS A 16 1.04 -1.77 -21.97
N ASP A 17 0.01 -1.81 -21.14
CA ASP A 17 -1.19 -0.98 -21.29
C ASP A 17 -1.83 -0.67 -19.93
N SER A 18 -2.77 0.26 -19.93
CA SER A 18 -3.49 0.74 -18.74
C SER A 18 -4.24 -0.38 -18.02
N ALA A 19 -4.75 -1.39 -18.75
CA ALA A 19 -5.50 -2.49 -18.15
C ALA A 19 -4.55 -3.45 -17.40
N ALA A 20 -3.39 -3.75 -17.96
CA ALA A 20 -2.33 -4.51 -17.32
C ALA A 20 -1.76 -3.77 -16.10
N ALA A 21 -1.63 -2.44 -16.19
CA ALA A 21 -1.19 -1.60 -15.07
C ALA A 21 -2.17 -1.68 -13.90
N GLY A 22 -3.48 -1.49 -14.17
CA GLY A 22 -4.52 -1.64 -13.15
C GLY A 22 -4.51 -3.01 -12.47
N ARG A 23 -4.37 -4.10 -13.25
CA ARG A 23 -4.26 -5.46 -12.69
C ARG A 23 -3.02 -5.64 -11.80
N ALA A 24 -1.86 -5.17 -12.25
CA ALA A 24 -0.61 -5.29 -11.48
C ALA A 24 -0.70 -4.52 -10.16
N LEU A 25 -1.17 -3.27 -10.19
CA LEU A 25 -1.33 -2.43 -9.00
C LEU A 25 -2.41 -2.97 -8.06
N THR A 26 -3.50 -3.54 -8.60
CA THR A 26 -4.53 -4.22 -7.79
C THR A 26 -3.94 -5.44 -7.07
N GLY A 27 -3.05 -6.19 -7.72
CA GLY A 27 -2.34 -7.30 -7.07
C GLY A 27 -1.52 -6.83 -5.86
N LEU A 28 -0.79 -5.73 -5.99
CA LEU A 28 -0.01 -5.13 -4.88
C LEU A 28 -0.93 -4.61 -3.76
N LEU A 29 -2.04 -3.97 -4.11
CA LEU A 29 -3.04 -3.50 -3.13
C LEU A 29 -3.65 -4.69 -2.36
N ASN A 30 -3.97 -5.78 -3.04
CA ASN A 30 -4.51 -6.97 -2.40
C ASN A 30 -3.50 -7.63 -1.46
N ALA A 31 -2.22 -7.72 -1.88
CA ALA A 31 -1.16 -8.19 -0.99
C ALA A 31 -1.03 -7.33 0.27
N ALA A 32 -1.13 -6.00 0.12
CA ALA A 32 -1.17 -5.09 1.26
C ALA A 32 -2.36 -5.36 2.19
N HIS A 33 -3.57 -5.51 1.64
CA HIS A 33 -4.76 -5.86 2.42
C HIS A 33 -4.63 -7.19 3.15
N ASP A 34 -4.03 -8.21 2.52
CA ASP A 34 -3.83 -9.52 3.14
C ASP A 34 -2.89 -9.43 4.36
N ILE A 35 -1.80 -8.68 4.25
CA ILE A 35 -0.86 -8.45 5.36
C ILE A 35 -1.53 -7.68 6.52
N LEU A 36 -2.25 -6.60 6.20
CA LEU A 36 -2.97 -5.79 7.19
C LEU A 36 -4.06 -6.60 7.90
N ALA A 37 -4.77 -7.46 7.16
CA ALA A 37 -5.78 -8.34 7.73
C ALA A 37 -5.17 -9.40 8.63
N TYR A 38 -4.06 -10.03 8.21
CA TYR A 38 -3.34 -11.04 8.98
C TYR A 38 -2.93 -10.52 10.35
N ARG A 39 -2.42 -9.27 10.43
CA ARG A 39 -2.03 -8.63 11.70
C ARG A 39 -3.18 -7.90 12.42
N GLN A 40 -4.42 -8.01 11.94
CA GLN A 40 -5.57 -7.29 12.48
C GLN A 40 -5.35 -5.76 12.57
N LEU A 41 -4.53 -5.18 11.69
CA LEU A 41 -4.27 -3.74 11.66
C LEU A 41 -5.41 -2.97 10.98
N SER A 42 -6.24 -3.66 10.20
CA SER A 42 -7.44 -3.09 9.60
C SER A 42 -8.46 -2.57 10.62
N VAL A 43 -8.34 -2.92 11.91
CA VAL A 43 -9.18 -2.37 12.99
C VAL A 43 -8.55 -1.17 13.74
N LYS A 44 -7.28 -0.87 13.47
CA LYS A 44 -6.50 0.23 14.07
C LYS A 44 -5.86 1.09 12.98
N ALA A 45 -6.64 1.98 12.38
CA ALA A 45 -6.18 2.84 11.28
C ALA A 45 -4.92 3.65 11.64
N GLU A 46 -4.79 4.12 12.88
CA GLU A 46 -3.59 4.80 13.37
C GLU A 46 -2.31 3.96 13.23
N SER A 47 -2.37 2.65 13.45
CA SER A 47 -1.21 1.75 13.36
C SER A 47 -0.65 1.65 11.94
N ILE A 48 -1.48 1.89 10.91
CA ILE A 48 -1.02 1.94 9.51
C ILE A 48 -0.18 3.20 9.27
N HIS A 49 -0.57 4.34 9.83
CA HIS A 49 0.23 5.56 9.72
C HIS A 49 1.54 5.48 10.50
N LEU A 50 1.51 4.90 11.69
CA LEU A 50 2.68 4.81 12.55
C LEU A 50 3.80 3.97 11.94
N VAL A 51 3.46 2.92 11.19
CA VAL A 51 4.44 1.98 10.64
C VAL A 51 4.93 2.40 9.26
N SER A 52 4.08 3.07 8.48
CA SER A 52 4.31 3.27 7.05
C SER A 52 4.13 4.72 6.55
N GLY A 53 3.86 5.66 7.44
CA GLY A 53 3.70 7.09 7.10
C GLY A 53 5.02 7.86 6.96
N ASP A 54 6.15 7.31 7.40
CA ASP A 54 7.44 7.99 7.32
C ASP A 54 8.19 7.67 6.02
N ARG A 55 8.48 8.72 5.26
CA ARG A 55 9.26 8.65 4.03
C ARG A 55 10.66 8.09 4.24
N MET A 56 11.32 8.42 5.35
CA MET A 56 12.71 8.01 5.60
C MET A 56 12.83 6.49 5.78
N SER A 57 11.80 5.88 6.35
CA SER A 57 11.67 4.43 6.48
C SER A 57 11.74 3.69 5.14
N TYR A 58 11.34 4.30 4.02
CA TYR A 58 11.46 3.70 2.69
C TYR A 58 12.79 3.98 2.01
N LEU A 59 13.43 5.11 2.31
CA LEU A 59 14.71 5.49 1.69
C LEU A 59 15.88 4.62 2.14
N LYS A 60 15.70 3.78 3.17
CA LYS A 60 16.67 2.74 3.54
C LYS A 60 16.81 1.64 2.47
N PHE A 61 15.82 1.47 1.59
CA PHE A 61 15.88 0.49 0.51
C PHE A 61 16.68 1.05 -0.67
N ALA A 62 17.67 0.30 -1.16
CA ALA A 62 18.62 0.78 -2.19
C ALA A 62 17.97 1.21 -3.52
N VAL A 63 16.81 0.63 -3.83
CA VAL A 63 16.04 0.92 -5.04
C VAL A 63 15.12 2.14 -4.91
N ALA A 64 14.96 2.68 -3.70
CA ALA A 64 14.00 3.75 -3.44
C ALA A 64 14.55 5.09 -3.93
N THR A 65 13.72 5.81 -4.67
CA THR A 65 13.91 7.24 -4.96
C THR A 65 12.97 8.05 -4.08
N GLY A 66 13.14 9.38 -4.10
CA GLY A 66 12.21 10.27 -3.40
C GLY A 66 10.76 10.06 -3.82
N ARG A 67 10.51 9.97 -5.13
CA ARG A 67 9.17 9.79 -5.70
C ARG A 67 8.55 8.43 -5.34
N THR A 68 9.33 7.36 -5.37
CA THR A 68 8.81 6.02 -5.02
C THR A 68 8.49 5.92 -3.52
N ALA A 69 9.28 6.59 -2.67
CA ALA A 69 8.99 6.69 -1.24
C ALA A 69 7.70 7.50 -0.99
N ASP A 70 7.52 8.62 -1.71
CA ASP A 70 6.29 9.43 -1.60
C ASP A 70 5.06 8.64 -2.06
N ASN A 71 5.19 7.79 -3.09
CA ASN A 71 4.14 6.88 -3.53
C ASN A 71 3.80 5.81 -2.48
N ALA A 72 4.80 5.26 -1.79
CA ALA A 72 4.61 4.30 -0.71
C ALA A 72 3.86 4.93 0.49
N VAL A 73 4.28 6.13 0.90
CA VAL A 73 3.61 6.94 1.93
C VAL A 73 2.17 7.25 1.50
N SER A 74 1.96 7.65 0.25
CA SER A 74 0.62 7.92 -0.29
C SER A 74 -0.29 6.70 -0.16
N LEU A 75 0.19 5.51 -0.54
CA LEU A 75 -0.59 4.28 -0.39
C LEU A 75 -0.91 3.98 1.08
N SER A 76 0.05 4.18 1.99
CA SER A 76 -0.17 4.05 3.43
C SER A 76 -1.31 4.94 3.92
N HIS A 77 -1.35 6.20 3.48
CA HIS A 77 -2.41 7.13 3.87
C HIS A 77 -3.78 6.71 3.32
N LEU A 78 -3.85 6.31 2.05
CA LEU A 78 -5.11 5.87 1.45
C LEU A 78 -5.68 4.63 2.16
N LEU A 79 -4.82 3.68 2.54
CA LEU A 79 -5.21 2.49 3.29
C LEU A 79 -5.71 2.80 4.69
N ALA A 80 -5.04 3.71 5.41
CA ALA A 80 -5.43 4.11 6.76
C ALA A 80 -6.80 4.81 6.79
N VAL A 81 -7.00 5.82 5.92
CA VAL A 81 -8.30 6.51 5.80
C VAL A 81 -9.41 5.52 5.44
N ASN A 82 -9.12 4.58 4.53
CA ASN A 82 -10.08 3.56 4.15
C ASN A 82 -10.44 2.61 5.29
N ALA A 83 -9.47 2.19 6.09
CA ALA A 83 -9.71 1.34 7.25
C ALA A 83 -10.60 2.05 8.29
N GLU A 84 -10.37 3.35 8.51
CA GLU A 84 -11.20 4.16 9.41
C GLU A 84 -12.65 4.26 8.93
N GLU A 85 -12.86 4.61 7.65
CA GLU A 85 -14.20 4.71 7.06
C GLU A 85 -14.91 3.36 7.03
N ALA A 86 -14.21 2.29 6.65
CA ALA A 86 -14.76 0.94 6.62
C ALA A 86 -15.19 0.49 8.03
N ARG A 87 -14.42 0.83 9.06
CA ARG A 87 -14.80 0.55 10.46
C ARG A 87 -16.09 1.29 10.82
N GLY A 88 -16.14 2.60 10.57
CA GLY A 88 -17.34 3.40 10.87
C GLY A 88 -18.60 2.87 10.15
N LEU A 89 -18.46 2.38 8.92
CA LEU A 89 -19.55 1.75 8.20
C LEU A 89 -19.93 0.38 8.79
N GLY A 90 -18.95 -0.46 9.14
CA GLY A 90 -19.17 -1.74 9.80
C GLY A 90 -19.97 -1.59 11.10
N ASP A 91 -19.61 -0.59 11.93
CA ASP A 91 -20.30 -0.25 13.16
C ASP A 91 -21.76 0.18 12.91
N LEU A 92 -21.99 0.97 11.85
CA LEU A 92 -23.33 1.45 11.48
C LEU A 92 -24.27 0.31 11.03
N ILE A 93 -23.75 -0.66 10.28
CA ILE A 93 -24.54 -1.75 9.70
C ILE A 93 -24.54 -3.03 10.56
N GLY A 94 -23.78 -3.05 11.67
CA GLY A 94 -23.63 -4.21 12.54
C GLY A 94 -22.91 -5.38 11.87
N GLY A 95 -21.98 -5.10 10.97
CA GLY A 95 -21.31 -6.08 10.12
C GLY A 95 -19.78 -5.93 10.10
N ASN A 96 -19.11 -6.80 9.36
CA ASN A 96 -17.66 -6.70 9.19
C ASN A 96 -17.30 -5.46 8.35
N PRO A 97 -16.30 -4.66 8.76
CA PRO A 97 -15.81 -3.54 7.98
C PRO A 97 -15.42 -3.94 6.54
N PRO A 98 -15.98 -3.30 5.49
CA PRO A 98 -15.67 -3.66 4.09
C PRO A 98 -14.33 -3.05 3.64
N PHE A 99 -13.27 -3.18 4.43
CA PHE A 99 -11.99 -2.51 4.16
C PHE A 99 -11.38 -2.92 2.81
N ARG A 100 -11.66 -4.15 2.33
CA ARG A 100 -11.16 -4.63 1.03
C ARG A 100 -11.80 -3.93 -0.17
N SER A 101 -12.88 -3.17 0.02
CA SER A 101 -13.52 -2.44 -1.08
C SER A 101 -12.84 -1.12 -1.43
N LEU A 102 -11.64 -0.85 -0.90
CA LEU A 102 -10.81 0.30 -1.28
C LEU A 102 -10.63 0.37 -2.80
N ARG A 103 -11.04 1.49 -3.38
CA ARG A 103 -10.82 1.83 -4.78
C ARG A 103 -9.81 2.97 -4.91
N ILE A 104 -8.78 2.74 -5.70
CA ILE A 104 -7.76 3.73 -6.05
C ILE A 104 -7.84 4.01 -7.55
N VAL A 105 -7.80 5.28 -7.93
CA VAL A 105 -7.70 5.74 -9.31
C VAL A 105 -6.35 6.42 -9.49
N ILE A 106 -5.59 5.92 -10.45
CA ILE A 106 -4.40 6.56 -10.98
C ILE A 106 -4.82 7.36 -12.20
N ARG A 107 -4.65 8.69 -12.15
CA ARG A 107 -4.86 9.57 -13.30
C ARG A 107 -3.50 9.91 -13.89
N SER A 108 -3.21 9.40 -15.09
CA SER A 108 -2.03 9.80 -15.85
C SER A 108 -2.27 11.16 -16.50
N LEU A 109 -1.36 12.09 -16.27
CA LEU A 109 -1.29 13.43 -16.86
C LEU A 109 -0.06 13.50 -17.77
N GLU A 110 0.10 14.57 -18.53
CA GLU A 110 1.31 14.76 -19.36
C GLU A 110 2.55 14.93 -18.46
N GLY A 111 3.36 13.88 -18.36
CA GLY A 111 4.59 13.86 -17.57
C GLY A 111 4.40 13.74 -16.05
N ASP A 112 3.17 13.52 -15.58
CA ASP A 112 2.84 13.43 -14.15
C ASP A 112 1.67 12.47 -13.89
N PHE A 113 1.36 12.19 -12.62
CA PHE A 113 0.20 11.39 -12.24
C PHE A 113 -0.42 11.87 -10.93
N ALA A 114 -1.69 11.49 -10.71
CA ALA A 114 -2.35 11.66 -9.42
C ALA A 114 -2.91 10.32 -8.93
N ILE A 115 -2.63 9.97 -7.68
CA ILE A 115 -3.17 8.80 -6.98
C ILE A 115 -4.30 9.27 -6.07
N ASN A 116 -5.52 8.81 -6.32
CA ASN A 116 -6.69 9.23 -5.55
C ASN A 116 -7.46 8.01 -5.07
N ARG A 117 -7.97 8.06 -3.85
CA ARG A 117 -9.00 7.12 -3.38
C ARG A 117 -10.38 7.59 -3.84
N LEU A 118 -11.26 6.65 -4.15
CA LEU A 118 -12.68 6.91 -4.34
C LEU A 118 -13.45 6.57 -3.06
N ASP A 119 -14.65 7.13 -2.94
CA ASP A 119 -15.58 6.83 -1.86
C ASP A 119 -15.77 5.32 -1.68
N LEU A 120 -15.90 4.93 -0.42
CA LEU A 120 -16.11 3.54 -0.04
C LEU A 120 -17.42 3.02 -0.64
N ASP A 121 -17.33 1.89 -1.33
CA ASP A 121 -18.49 1.20 -1.91
C ASP A 121 -18.42 -0.27 -1.50
N PRO A 122 -19.19 -0.70 -0.49
CA PRO A 122 -19.11 -2.04 0.07
C PRO A 122 -19.41 -3.16 -0.94
N GLU A 123 -20.19 -2.85 -1.98
CA GLU A 123 -20.57 -3.80 -3.03
C GLU A 123 -19.48 -3.93 -4.11
N SER A 124 -18.51 -3.01 -4.11
CA SER A 124 -17.42 -3.02 -5.08
C SER A 124 -16.30 -3.99 -4.65
N PRO A 125 -15.69 -4.73 -5.59
CA PRO A 125 -14.53 -5.57 -5.29
C PRO A 125 -13.25 -4.78 -4.95
N GLY A 126 -13.31 -3.44 -4.93
CA GLY A 126 -12.15 -2.59 -4.72
C GLY A 126 -11.18 -2.61 -5.90
N GLY A 127 -9.92 -2.25 -5.64
CA GLY A 127 -8.81 -2.36 -6.60
C GLY A 127 -8.27 -1.04 -7.09
N VAL A 128 -7.36 -1.11 -8.07
CA VAL A 128 -6.69 0.03 -8.68
C VAL A 128 -7.06 0.15 -10.15
N SER A 129 -7.55 1.31 -10.55
CA SER A 129 -7.89 1.63 -11.94
C SER A 129 -6.93 2.68 -12.50
N TRP A 130 -6.53 2.51 -13.76
CA TRP A 130 -5.72 3.47 -14.51
C TRP A 130 -6.60 4.28 -15.46
N TYR A 131 -6.48 5.60 -15.41
CA TYR A 131 -7.20 6.53 -16.27
C TYR A 131 -6.23 7.45 -17.01
N GLY A 132 -6.38 7.58 -18.32
CA GLY A 132 -5.46 8.31 -19.20
C GLY A 132 -4.49 7.39 -19.97
N PRO A 133 -3.58 7.98 -20.77
CA PRO A 133 -2.60 7.23 -21.54
C PRO A 133 -1.71 6.38 -20.62
N PHE A 134 -1.23 5.25 -21.12
CA PHE A 134 -0.26 4.44 -20.38
C PHE A 134 1.14 5.03 -20.57
N ASP A 135 1.76 5.39 -19.45
CA ASP A 135 3.16 5.78 -19.38
C ASP A 135 3.91 4.74 -18.54
N ARG A 136 4.93 4.12 -19.14
CA ARG A 136 5.68 3.04 -18.52
C ARG A 136 6.57 3.53 -17.38
N GLU A 137 7.14 4.73 -17.49
CA GLU A 137 8.02 5.29 -16.47
C GLU A 137 7.19 5.67 -15.24
N LEU A 138 6.07 6.37 -15.43
CA LEU A 138 5.15 6.70 -14.34
C LEU A 138 4.57 5.45 -13.68
N PHE A 139 4.19 4.45 -14.48
CA PHE A 139 3.73 3.17 -13.94
C PHE A 139 4.80 2.48 -13.08
N ASN A 140 6.06 2.44 -13.53
CA ASN A 140 7.14 1.86 -12.75
C ASN A 140 7.37 2.60 -11.43
N ASP A 141 7.32 3.94 -11.42
CA ASP A 141 7.46 4.75 -10.21
C ASP A 141 6.37 4.41 -9.17
N ILE A 142 5.12 4.26 -9.62
CA ILE A 142 3.98 3.92 -8.76
C ILE A 142 4.10 2.48 -8.27
N ALA A 143 4.33 1.53 -9.18
CA ALA A 143 4.41 0.10 -8.86
C ALA A 143 5.59 -0.21 -7.92
N LEU A 144 6.71 0.50 -8.09
CA LEU A 144 7.86 0.41 -7.19
C LEU A 144 7.52 0.98 -5.80
N GLY A 145 6.85 2.13 -5.72
CA GLY A 145 6.38 2.68 -4.44
C GLY A 145 5.41 1.73 -3.71
N PHE A 146 4.45 1.16 -4.43
CA PHE A 146 3.51 0.19 -3.84
C PHE A 146 4.23 -1.08 -3.37
N ALA A 147 5.22 -1.56 -4.12
CA ALA A 147 6.02 -2.71 -3.72
C ALA A 147 6.94 -2.42 -2.53
N LEU A 148 7.48 -1.20 -2.40
CA LEU A 148 8.23 -0.74 -1.22
C LEU A 148 7.34 -0.76 0.01
N PHE A 149 6.09 -0.28 -0.10
CA PHE A 149 5.11 -0.35 0.99
C PHE A 149 4.86 -1.80 1.44
N VAL A 150 4.53 -2.68 0.50
CA VAL A 150 4.31 -4.12 0.80
C VAL A 150 5.54 -4.75 1.43
N THR A 151 6.73 -4.49 0.88
CA THR A 151 7.99 -5.03 1.42
C THR A 151 8.27 -4.53 2.83
N HIS A 152 8.07 -3.23 3.08
CA HIS A 152 8.26 -2.65 4.40
C HIS A 152 7.29 -3.27 5.40
N MET A 153 6.02 -3.48 5.04
CA MET A 153 5.10 -4.21 5.90
C MET A 153 5.54 -5.65 6.15
N VAL A 154 5.95 -6.40 5.12
CA VAL A 154 6.48 -7.77 5.27
C VAL A 154 7.68 -7.78 6.22
N ALA A 155 8.62 -6.84 6.09
CA ALA A 155 9.77 -6.74 6.98
C ALA A 155 9.32 -6.54 8.44
N ASN A 156 8.38 -5.63 8.70
CA ASN A 156 7.85 -5.44 10.06
C ASN A 156 6.94 -6.59 10.55
N VAL A 157 6.56 -7.52 9.66
CA VAL A 157 5.68 -8.65 9.98
C VAL A 157 6.45 -9.95 10.13
N PHE A 158 7.58 -10.12 9.44
CA PHE A 158 8.28 -11.41 9.32
C PHE A 158 9.78 -11.36 9.61
N ASP A 159 10.38 -10.20 9.92
CA ASP A 159 11.78 -10.10 10.40
C ASP A 159 11.90 -10.52 11.88
N ASP A 160 11.13 -11.53 12.24
CA ASP A 160 10.88 -12.02 13.60
C ASP A 160 11.25 -13.51 13.61
N ASP A 161 12.54 -13.80 13.84
CA ASP A 161 13.00 -15.17 14.10
C ASP A 161 12.37 -15.73 15.41
N ASP A 162 11.63 -14.94 16.18
CA ASP A 162 10.92 -15.38 17.40
C ASP A 162 9.40 -15.07 17.44
N GLY A 163 8.83 -14.51 16.37
CA GLY A 163 7.38 -14.49 16.09
C GLY A 163 6.44 -13.69 17.02
N GLU A 164 6.92 -13.02 18.06
CA GLU A 164 6.08 -12.29 19.02
C GLU A 164 6.38 -10.79 19.20
N GLU A 165 7.55 -10.25 18.84
CA GLU A 165 8.03 -9.02 19.51
C GLU A 165 8.08 -7.73 18.66
N THR A 166 8.42 -7.75 17.37
CA THR A 166 8.83 -6.48 16.69
C THR A 166 7.70 -5.47 16.42
N PHE A 167 6.48 -5.90 16.11
CA PHE A 167 5.38 -4.97 15.83
C PHE A 167 4.74 -4.40 17.11
N ALA A 168 4.65 -5.22 18.16
CA ALA A 168 4.19 -4.77 19.47
C ALA A 168 5.20 -3.79 20.09
N GLU A 169 6.50 -4.10 20.01
CA GLU A 169 7.56 -3.18 20.42
C GLU A 169 7.53 -1.88 19.61
N SER A 170 7.43 -1.94 18.27
CA SER A 170 7.35 -0.72 17.45
C SER A 170 6.17 0.18 17.82
N ILE A 171 5.09 -0.38 18.40
CA ILE A 171 3.95 0.38 18.95
C ILE A 171 4.21 0.83 20.41
N GLU A 172 4.86 0.02 21.25
CA GLU A 172 5.24 0.40 22.62
C GLU A 172 6.23 1.57 22.66
N TRP A 173 7.11 1.69 21.68
CA TRP A 173 8.01 2.84 21.55
C TRP A 173 7.31 4.15 21.14
N ILE A 174 6.01 4.12 20.86
CA ILE A 174 5.19 5.26 20.43
C ILE A 174 4.28 5.78 21.56
N THR A 175 4.23 5.11 22.72
CA THR A 175 3.60 5.60 23.97
C THR A 175 4.57 6.32 24.89
#